data_AF-A0A813DQ58-F1
#
_entry.id   AF-A0A813DQ58-F1
#
_cell.length_a   1.000
_cell.length_b   1.000
_cell.length_c   1.000
_cell.angle_alpha   90.00
_cell.angle_beta   90.00
_cell.angle_gamma   90.00
#
_symmetry.space_group_name_H-M   'P 1'
#
loop_
_entity.id
_entity.type
_entity.pdbx_description
1 polymer ?
#
loop_
_entity_poly.entity_id
_entity_poly.type
_entity_poly.pdbx_seq_one_letter_code
_entity_poly.pdbx_strand_id
1 'polypeptide(L)'
;SATLCAMDVSEVAQVWWTDVSTFKKENLRLEDARVKRLVQRLLLQNDEAYVGLVAHSILFKRLLQIFWPSDPATQGEVRAALRNGAPEDTMDPLNDKVMNCGTLVLTFRYKRGGAEIIGAEFLFNGHMESALSSDQKESIEEECDVDEAPEEFEKTVRGMSTELELL
;
A
#
# COMPACT_ATOMS: atom_id res chain seq x y z
N SER A 1 1.30 16.31 21.22
CA SER A 1 -0.04 16.14 20.64
C SER A 1 -0.04 16.86 19.31
N ALA A 2 -0.41 16.18 18.23
CA ALA A 2 -0.56 16.78 16.90
C ALA A 2 -2.06 16.89 16.61
N THR A 3 -2.49 18.04 16.13
CA THR A 3 -3.91 18.34 15.87
C THR A 3 -4.10 18.50 14.37
N LEU A 4 -4.92 17.65 13.74
CA LEU A 4 -5.35 17.84 12.37
C LEU A 4 -6.78 18.40 12.40
N CYS A 5 -6.97 19.63 11.92
CA CYS A 5 -8.30 20.27 11.80
C CYS A 5 -9.15 20.20 13.10
N ALA A 6 -8.54 20.54 14.26
CA ALA A 6 -9.17 20.52 15.58
C ALA A 6 -9.56 19.12 16.13
N MET A 7 -9.09 18.04 15.51
CA MET A 7 -9.25 16.68 16.04
C MET A 7 -7.97 16.28 16.79
N ASP A 8 -8.11 15.85 18.04
CA ASP A 8 -6.99 15.27 18.78
C ASP A 8 -6.72 13.89 18.19
N VAL A 9 -5.53 13.71 17.61
CA VAL A 9 -5.14 12.44 16.99
C VAL A 9 -5.21 11.30 18.00
N SER A 10 -5.02 11.53 19.30
CA SER A 10 -5.16 10.49 20.33
C SER A 10 -6.60 10.00 20.55
N GLU A 11 -7.61 10.77 20.14
CA GLU A 11 -9.03 10.38 20.21
C GLU A 11 -9.45 9.45 19.07
N VAL A 12 -8.70 9.48 17.95
CA VAL A 12 -8.96 8.66 16.74
C VAL A 12 -7.84 7.64 16.46
N ALA A 13 -6.69 7.77 17.11
CA ALA A 13 -5.56 6.87 16.96
C ALA A 13 -5.83 5.55 17.70
N GLN A 14 -6.31 4.57 16.95
CA GLN A 14 -6.11 3.19 17.35
C GLN A 14 -4.70 2.77 16.94
N VAL A 15 -3.90 2.30 17.89
CA VAL A 15 -2.57 1.75 17.59
C VAL A 15 -2.78 0.35 17.00
N TRP A 16 -2.77 0.28 15.68
CA TRP A 16 -3.00 -0.98 14.94
C TRP A 16 -1.73 -1.76 14.65
N TRP A 17 -0.56 -1.15 14.88
CA TRP A 17 0.71 -1.73 14.50
C TRP A 17 1.61 -2.03 15.69
N THR A 18 2.27 -3.18 15.61
CA THR A 18 3.41 -3.53 16.45
C THR A 18 4.61 -2.73 15.96
N ASP A 19 5.50 -2.34 16.87
CA ASP A 19 6.70 -1.56 16.60
C ASP A 19 7.40 -2.02 15.30
N VAL A 20 7.60 -1.10 14.36
CA VAL A 20 8.15 -1.36 13.02
C VAL A 20 9.54 -2.00 13.12
N SER A 21 10.28 -1.69 14.19
CA SER A 21 11.60 -2.29 14.49
C SER A 21 11.55 -3.81 14.72
N THR A 22 10.36 -4.36 14.98
CA THR A 22 10.14 -5.81 15.20
C THR A 22 9.63 -6.53 13.96
N PHE A 23 9.42 -5.82 12.84
CA PHE A 23 8.93 -6.42 11.61
C PHE A 23 9.99 -7.36 11.00
N LYS A 24 9.64 -8.65 10.94
CA LYS A 24 10.46 -9.69 10.30
C LYS A 24 9.72 -10.23 9.08
N LYS A 25 10.45 -10.57 8.02
CA LYS A 25 9.88 -11.17 6.79
C LYS A 25 9.04 -12.41 7.06
N GLU A 26 9.38 -13.20 8.07
CA GLU A 26 8.62 -14.38 8.52
C GLU A 26 7.19 -14.05 8.95
N ASN A 27 6.95 -12.81 9.42
CA ASN A 27 5.65 -12.34 9.89
C ASN A 27 4.77 -11.76 8.76
N LEU A 28 5.28 -11.67 7.52
CA LEU A 28 4.62 -10.99 6.41
C LEU A 28 3.20 -11.52 6.15
N ARG A 29 3.01 -12.85 6.25
CA ARG A 29 1.68 -13.47 6.08
C ARG A 29 0.69 -13.07 7.17
N LEU A 30 1.16 -12.95 8.42
CA LEU A 30 0.33 -12.52 9.54
C LEU A 30 -0.05 -11.05 9.38
N GLU A 31 0.92 -10.22 8.95
CA GLU A 31 0.68 -8.82 8.65
C GLU A 31 -0.30 -8.64 7.48
N ASP A 32 -0.18 -9.41 6.41
CA ASP A 32 -1.15 -9.38 5.31
C ASP A 32 -2.56 -9.74 5.77
N ALA A 33 -2.68 -10.73 6.66
CA ALA A 33 -3.96 -11.08 7.24
C ALA A 33 -4.51 -9.96 8.14
N ARG A 34 -3.65 -9.22 8.86
CA ARG A 34 -4.05 -8.05 9.65
C ARG A 34 -4.52 -6.90 8.76
N VAL A 35 -3.77 -6.58 7.71
CA VAL A 35 -4.12 -5.54 6.74
C VAL A 35 -5.44 -5.88 6.04
N LYS A 36 -5.64 -7.15 5.65
CA LYS A 36 -6.91 -7.62 5.07
C LYS A 36 -8.09 -7.43 6.03
N ARG A 37 -7.92 -7.80 7.31
CA ARG A 37 -8.97 -7.60 8.33
C ARG A 37 -9.26 -6.12 8.56
N LEU A 38 -8.23 -5.27 8.59
CA LEU A 38 -8.40 -3.82 8.69
C LEU A 38 -9.26 -3.31 7.55
N VAL A 39 -8.87 -3.54 6.30
CA VAL A 39 -9.62 -3.06 5.13
C VAL A 39 -11.03 -3.63 5.09
N GLN A 40 -11.22 -4.92 5.42
CA GLN A 40 -12.55 -5.50 5.51
C GLN A 40 -13.42 -4.77 6.54
N ARG A 41 -12.88 -4.45 7.71
CA ARG A 41 -13.58 -3.64 8.73
C ARG A 41 -13.89 -2.25 8.19
N LEU A 42 -12.91 -1.59 7.57
CA LEU A 42 -13.09 -0.24 7.04
C LEU A 42 -14.18 -0.18 5.95
N LEU A 43 -14.26 -1.20 5.09
CA LEU A 43 -15.19 -1.23 3.95
C LEU A 43 -16.57 -1.83 4.28
N LEU A 44 -16.68 -2.73 5.26
CA LEU A 44 -17.93 -3.47 5.53
C LEU A 44 -18.61 -3.10 6.85
N GLN A 45 -17.88 -2.53 7.81
CA GLN A 45 -18.41 -2.24 9.15
C GLN A 45 -18.55 -0.74 9.42
N ASN A 46 -18.15 0.11 8.47
CA ASN A 46 -18.43 1.54 8.50
C ASN A 46 -19.47 1.84 7.43
N ASP A 47 -20.51 2.58 7.81
CA ASP A 47 -21.53 3.06 6.88
C ASP A 47 -21.08 4.32 6.12
N GLU A 48 -19.93 4.88 6.52
CA GLU A 48 -19.35 6.08 5.92
C GLU A 48 -18.72 5.78 4.56
N ALA A 49 -19.00 6.65 3.57
CA ALA A 49 -18.44 6.53 2.23
C ALA A 49 -16.93 6.85 2.17
N TYR A 50 -16.42 7.59 3.15
CA TYR A 50 -15.02 8.03 3.21
C TYR A 50 -14.42 7.68 4.57
N VAL A 51 -13.23 7.10 4.56
CA VAL A 51 -12.49 6.72 5.75
C VAL A 51 -11.08 7.33 5.67
N GLY A 52 -10.73 8.17 6.64
CA GLY A 52 -9.38 8.69 6.79
C GLY A 52 -8.48 7.71 7.55
N LEU A 53 -7.28 7.44 7.02
CA LEU A 53 -6.28 6.60 7.67
C LEU A 53 -4.95 7.36 7.74
N VAL A 54 -4.41 7.50 8.95
CA VAL A 54 -3.07 8.04 9.19
C VAL A 54 -2.19 6.90 9.69
N ALA A 55 -1.16 6.56 8.93
CA ALA A 55 -0.27 5.44 9.22
C ALA A 55 1.10 5.65 8.57
N HIS A 56 2.04 4.75 8.84
CA HIS A 56 3.34 4.74 8.18
C HIS A 56 3.23 4.35 6.71
N SER A 57 4.14 4.88 5.87
CA SER A 57 4.23 4.65 4.42
C SER A 57 4.19 3.16 4.02
N ILE A 58 4.81 2.32 4.83
CA ILE A 58 4.86 0.86 4.66
C ILE A 58 3.47 0.19 4.75
N LEU A 59 2.52 0.71 5.53
CA LEU A 59 1.14 0.19 5.50
C LEU A 59 0.51 0.45 4.12
N PHE A 60 0.68 1.66 3.58
CA PHE A 60 0.16 2.02 2.27
C PHE A 60 0.81 1.19 1.16
N LYS A 61 2.13 0.95 1.23
CA LYS A 61 2.81 0.01 0.33
C LYS A 61 2.20 -1.39 0.38
N ARG A 62 1.93 -1.94 1.58
CA ARG A 62 1.26 -3.24 1.71
C ARG A 62 -0.17 -3.22 1.20
N LEU A 63 -0.92 -2.13 1.40
CA LEU A 63 -2.27 -1.99 0.84
C LEU A 63 -2.25 -2.08 -0.69
N LEU A 64 -1.33 -1.36 -1.35
CA LEU A 64 -1.16 -1.43 -2.81
C LEU A 64 -0.83 -2.86 -3.25
N GLN A 65 0.10 -3.53 -2.57
CA GLN A 65 0.54 -4.88 -2.92
C GLN A 65 -0.55 -5.95 -2.73
N ILE A 66 -1.37 -5.84 -1.68
CA ILE A 66 -2.41 -6.83 -1.38
C ILE A 66 -3.65 -6.64 -2.25
N PHE A 67 -4.03 -5.39 -2.50
CA PHE A 67 -5.28 -5.03 -3.16
C PHE A 67 -5.08 -4.52 -4.58
N TRP A 68 -3.96 -4.84 -5.20
CA TRP A 68 -3.67 -4.45 -6.56
C TRP A 68 -4.76 -4.94 -7.53
N PRO A 69 -5.19 -4.12 -8.51
CA PRO A 69 -6.21 -4.55 -9.46
C PRO A 69 -5.76 -5.78 -10.24
N SER A 70 -6.67 -6.72 -10.48
CA SER A 70 -6.37 -7.88 -11.33
C SER A 70 -6.46 -7.55 -12.83
N ASP A 71 -7.26 -6.55 -13.19
CA ASP A 71 -7.47 -6.13 -14.57
C ASP A 71 -6.32 -5.23 -15.08
N PRO A 72 -5.64 -5.59 -16.19
CA PRO A 72 -4.49 -4.83 -16.70
C PRO A 72 -4.79 -3.36 -17.05
N ALA A 73 -5.99 -3.05 -17.56
CA ALA A 73 -6.36 -1.68 -17.90
C ALA A 73 -6.46 -0.82 -16.63
N THR A 74 -7.16 -1.34 -15.62
CA THR A 74 -7.25 -0.70 -14.29
C THR A 74 -5.87 -0.55 -13.64
N GLN A 75 -4.98 -1.54 -13.78
CA GLN A 75 -3.60 -1.40 -13.29
C GLN A 75 -2.85 -0.27 -13.97
N GLY A 76 -3.03 -0.09 -15.29
CA GLY A 76 -2.44 1.03 -16.03
C GLY A 76 -2.91 2.38 -15.50
N GLU A 77 -4.21 2.53 -15.25
CA GLU A 77 -4.80 3.74 -14.68
C GLU A 77 -4.26 4.03 -13.27
N VAL A 78 -4.24 3.01 -12.39
CA VAL A 78 -3.71 3.16 -11.03
C VAL A 78 -2.23 3.53 -11.04
N ARG A 79 -1.41 2.91 -11.91
CA ARG A 79 0.01 3.28 -12.05
C ARG A 79 0.18 4.71 -12.52
N ALA A 80 -0.55 5.12 -13.56
CA ALA A 80 -0.48 6.48 -14.08
C ALA A 80 -0.83 7.51 -13.00
N ALA A 81 -1.87 7.24 -12.21
CA ALA A 81 -2.27 8.12 -11.12
C ALA A 81 -1.24 8.16 -9.98
N LEU A 82 -0.69 7.01 -9.58
CA LEU A 82 0.33 6.95 -8.53
C LEU A 82 1.65 7.60 -8.96
N ARG A 83 2.03 7.51 -10.24
CA ARG A 83 3.20 8.23 -10.76
C ARG A 83 3.03 9.75 -10.65
N ASN A 84 1.79 10.24 -10.69
CA ASN A 84 1.47 11.66 -10.52
C ASN A 84 2.33 12.59 -11.39
N GLY A 85 2.46 12.25 -12.68
CA GLY A 85 3.27 12.99 -13.66
C GLY A 85 4.73 12.56 -13.77
N ALA A 86 5.20 11.62 -12.94
CA ALA A 86 6.53 11.03 -13.10
C ALA A 86 6.64 10.21 -14.40
N PRO A 87 7.84 10.17 -15.01
CA PRO A 87 8.12 9.35 -16.19
C PRO A 87 7.81 7.86 -16.00
N GLU A 88 7.57 7.12 -17.09
CA GLU A 88 7.23 5.68 -17.00
C GLU A 88 8.41 4.77 -16.64
N ASP A 89 9.63 5.25 -16.85
CA ASP A 89 10.89 4.54 -16.55
C ASP A 89 11.29 4.63 -15.07
N THR A 90 10.51 5.33 -14.23
CA THR A 90 10.69 5.26 -12.78
C THR A 90 10.24 3.92 -12.21
N MET A 91 10.54 3.67 -10.93
CA MET A 91 10.15 2.46 -10.22
C MET A 91 8.63 2.24 -10.32
N ASP A 92 8.20 0.98 -10.52
CA ASP A 92 6.76 0.64 -10.53
C ASP A 92 6.14 1.03 -9.17
N PRO A 93 5.08 1.87 -9.15
CA PRO A 93 4.42 2.26 -7.91
C PRO A 93 3.97 1.12 -6.99
N LEU A 94 3.77 -0.09 -7.53
CA LEU A 94 3.49 -1.29 -6.74
C LEU A 94 4.64 -1.68 -5.79
N ASN A 95 5.88 -1.37 -6.19
CA ASN A 95 7.11 -1.71 -5.47
C ASN A 95 7.78 -0.49 -4.84
N ASP A 96 7.33 0.70 -5.19
CA ASP A 96 7.84 1.97 -4.69
C ASP A 96 7.26 2.31 -3.30
N LYS A 97 7.80 3.35 -2.66
CA LYS A 97 7.39 3.87 -1.36
C LYS A 97 6.54 5.12 -1.56
N VAL A 98 5.45 5.20 -0.79
CA VAL A 98 4.64 6.43 -0.72
C VAL A 98 5.39 7.41 0.20
N MET A 99 5.75 8.59 -0.33
CA MET A 99 6.47 9.58 0.47
C MET A 99 5.55 10.31 1.45
N ASN A 100 6.16 10.75 2.55
CA ASN A 100 5.49 11.57 3.55
C ASN A 100 5.03 12.91 2.92
N CYS A 101 4.02 13.55 3.54
CA CYS A 101 3.55 14.92 3.25
C CYS A 101 2.38 15.11 2.25
N GLY A 102 1.72 14.04 1.79
CA GLY A 102 0.50 14.15 0.97
C GLY A 102 -0.65 13.27 1.43
N THR A 103 -1.81 13.41 0.78
CA THR A 103 -2.97 12.55 0.99
C THR A 103 -3.14 11.62 -0.21
N LEU A 104 -3.02 10.30 0.01
CA LEU A 104 -3.32 9.30 -1.00
C LEU A 104 -4.77 8.84 -0.86
N VAL A 105 -5.58 9.10 -1.89
CA VAL A 105 -6.95 8.59 -1.99
C VAL A 105 -6.91 7.28 -2.76
N LEU A 106 -7.45 6.21 -2.16
CA LEU A 106 -7.61 4.91 -2.79
C LEU A 106 -9.11 4.59 -2.88
N THR A 107 -9.58 4.33 -4.10
CA THR A 107 -10.95 3.90 -4.34
C THR A 107 -10.99 2.37 -4.38
N PHE A 108 -11.79 1.77 -3.51
CA PHE A 108 -11.94 0.33 -3.42
C PHE A 108 -13.26 -0.14 -4.04
N ARG A 109 -13.21 -1.32 -4.64
CA ARG A 109 -14.39 -2.10 -5.00
C ARG A 109 -14.39 -3.39 -4.19
N TYR A 110 -15.46 -3.63 -3.45
CA TYR A 110 -15.67 -4.89 -2.75
C TYR A 110 -16.41 -5.90 -3.65
N LYS A 111 -15.93 -7.14 -3.68
CA LYS A 111 -16.53 -8.27 -4.43
C LYS A 111 -16.64 -9.49 -3.51
N ARG A 112 -17.53 -10.43 -3.85
CA ARG A 112 -17.52 -11.77 -3.23
C ARG A 112 -16.16 -12.43 -3.53
N GLY A 113 -15.27 -12.48 -2.53
CA GLY A 113 -13.92 -13.01 -2.67
C GLY A 113 -12.80 -12.04 -2.28
N GLY A 114 -13.11 -10.75 -2.07
CA GLY A 114 -12.12 -9.77 -1.60
C GLY A 114 -12.45 -8.33 -1.97
N ALA A 115 -11.45 -7.46 -1.81
CA ALA A 115 -11.49 -6.09 -2.31
C ALA A 115 -10.37 -5.89 -3.32
N GLU A 116 -10.50 -4.89 -4.18
CA GLU A 116 -9.45 -4.44 -5.10
C GLU A 116 -9.48 -2.91 -5.16
N ILE A 117 -8.31 -2.31 -5.39
CA ILE A 117 -8.18 -0.90 -5.73
C ILE A 117 -8.63 -0.74 -7.18
N ILE A 118 -9.45 0.26 -7.45
CA ILE A 118 -9.97 0.59 -8.78
C ILE A 118 -9.64 2.02 -9.21
N GLY A 119 -9.00 2.79 -8.33
CA GLY A 119 -8.60 4.15 -8.58
C GLY A 119 -7.67 4.61 -7.49
N ALA A 120 -6.73 5.48 -7.84
CA ALA A 120 -5.82 6.14 -6.93
C ALA A 120 -5.70 7.61 -7.33
N GLU A 121 -5.45 8.50 -6.37
CA GLU A 121 -5.17 9.90 -6.63
C GLU A 121 -4.36 10.47 -5.46
N PHE A 122 -3.34 11.27 -5.76
CA PHE A 122 -2.67 12.07 -4.75
C PHE A 122 -3.31 13.44 -4.66
N LEU A 123 -3.81 13.79 -3.48
CA LEU A 123 -4.19 15.15 -3.12
C LEU A 123 -3.03 15.82 -2.37
N PHE A 124 -2.78 17.09 -2.68
CA PHE A 124 -1.81 17.97 -1.99
C PHE A 124 -0.37 17.42 -1.92
N ASN A 125 0.51 17.81 -2.86
CA ASN A 125 1.96 17.50 -2.86
C ASN A 125 2.34 16.04 -2.51
N GLY A 126 1.44 15.07 -2.72
CA GLY A 126 1.70 13.65 -2.50
C GLY A 126 2.35 13.01 -3.71
N HIS A 127 3.39 12.22 -3.48
CA HIS A 127 4.18 11.59 -4.54
C HIS A 127 4.73 10.23 -4.07
N MET A 128 5.08 9.39 -5.02
CA MET A 128 5.94 8.22 -4.77
C MET A 128 7.41 8.67 -4.63
N GLU A 129 8.26 7.87 -3.99
CA GLU A 129 9.67 8.19 -3.75
C GLU A 129 10.46 8.35 -5.04
N SER A 130 10.21 7.49 -6.04
CA SER A 130 10.88 7.62 -7.34
C SER A 130 10.46 8.84 -8.16
N ALA A 131 9.35 9.51 -7.79
CA ALA A 131 8.87 10.72 -8.45
C ALA A 131 9.56 12.02 -7.97
N LEU A 132 10.30 11.97 -6.86
CA LEU A 132 11.04 13.11 -6.35
C LEU A 132 12.38 13.29 -7.08
N SER A 133 12.73 14.53 -7.38
CA SER A 133 14.09 14.87 -7.84
C SER A 133 15.12 14.56 -6.75
N SER A 134 16.36 14.27 -7.14
CA SER A 134 17.44 13.94 -6.18
C SER A 134 17.61 15.01 -5.09
N ASP A 135 17.48 16.29 -5.45
CA ASP A 135 17.58 17.42 -4.52
C ASP A 135 16.44 17.49 -3.49
N GLN A 136 15.28 16.89 -3.78
CA GLN A 136 14.14 16.84 -2.86
C GLN A 136 14.23 15.67 -1.88
N LYS A 137 14.90 14.58 -2.26
CA LYS A 137 15.07 13.37 -1.42
C LYS A 137 15.92 13.65 -0.18
N GLU A 138 17.02 14.40 -0.34
CA GLU A 138 17.92 14.77 0.77
C GLU A 138 17.24 15.61 1.87
N SER A 139 16.12 16.27 1.57
CA SER A 139 15.41 17.12 2.54
C SER A 139 14.32 16.39 3.35
N ILE A 140 13.99 15.14 3.00
CA ILE A 140 12.88 14.37 3.58
C ILE A 140 13.38 13.11 4.32
N GLU A 141 14.60 12.66 4.03
CA GLU A 141 15.19 11.43 4.57
C GLU A 141 15.91 11.68 5.91
N GLU A 142 15.14 11.92 6.97
CA GLU A 142 15.55 11.54 8.33
C GLU A 142 14.50 10.56 8.87
N GLU A 143 14.90 9.31 9.07
CA GLU A 143 14.12 8.18 9.62
C GLU A 143 13.13 7.49 8.67
N CYS A 144 13.57 6.37 8.06
CA CYS A 144 12.84 5.08 7.96
C CYS A 144 13.42 4.21 6.82
N ASP A 145 14.72 3.94 6.85
CA ASP A 145 15.30 2.86 6.04
C ASP A 145 15.27 1.56 6.84
N VAL A 146 14.30 0.70 6.51
CA VAL A 146 14.36 -0.72 6.83
C VAL A 146 14.26 -1.48 5.51
N ASP A 147 15.41 -1.52 4.84
CA ASP A 147 15.89 -2.45 3.82
C ASP A 147 14.91 -3.04 2.79
N GLU A 148 15.22 -2.69 1.53
CA GLU A 148 14.87 -3.38 0.29
C GLU A 148 15.05 -4.90 0.39
N ALA A 149 14.11 -5.67 -0.19
CA ALA A 149 14.35 -7.07 -0.52
C ALA A 149 14.67 -7.15 -2.03
N PRO A 150 15.80 -7.77 -2.43
CA PRO A 150 16.12 -7.95 -3.83
C PRO A 150 15.14 -8.88 -4.53
N GLU A 151 14.84 -8.55 -5.79
CA GLU A 151 14.06 -9.33 -6.74
C GLU A 151 14.72 -10.68 -7.03
N GLU A 152 14.22 -11.78 -6.46
CA GLU A 152 14.37 -13.10 -7.06
C GLU A 152 13.17 -13.98 -6.71
N PHE A 153 12.16 -14.02 -7.58
CA PHE A 153 11.25 -15.16 -7.67
C PHE A 153 10.72 -15.38 -9.09
N GLU A 154 11.61 -15.35 -10.09
CA GLU A 154 11.38 -16.05 -11.35
C GLU A 154 12.11 -17.40 -11.33
N LYS A 155 11.31 -18.47 -11.11
CA LYS A 155 11.48 -19.88 -11.51
C LYS A 155 11.08 -20.81 -10.37
N THR A 156 9.81 -21.22 -10.35
CA THR A 156 9.38 -22.64 -10.28
C THR A 156 7.87 -22.70 -10.59
N VAL A 157 7.52 -22.39 -11.85
CA VAL A 157 6.23 -22.83 -12.45
C VAL A 157 6.58 -23.65 -13.69
N ARG A 158 7.34 -24.73 -13.49
CA ARG A 158 7.46 -25.85 -14.43
C ARG A 158 7.77 -27.08 -13.59
N GLY A 159 6.73 -27.87 -13.28
CA GLY A 159 6.95 -29.20 -12.75
C GLY A 159 6.00 -29.70 -11.67
N MET A 160 4.72 -29.30 -11.63
CA MET A 160 3.68 -30.11 -10.97
C MET A 160 2.35 -29.96 -11.72
N SER A 161 2.33 -30.45 -12.95
CA SER A 161 1.11 -30.88 -13.63
C SER A 161 1.32 -32.32 -14.02
N THR A 162 0.88 -33.23 -13.15
CA THR A 162 0.27 -34.53 -13.46
C THR A 162 0.09 -35.31 -12.16
N GLU A 163 -1.04 -36.00 -12.05
CA GLU A 163 -1.41 -37.01 -11.05
C GLU A 163 -1.98 -36.52 -9.70
N LEU A 164 -3.31 -36.44 -9.66
CA LEU A 164 -4.11 -37.31 -8.78
C LEU A 164 -5.59 -37.21 -9.17
N GLU A 165 -5.94 -37.99 -10.20
CA GLU A 165 -7.25 -38.62 -10.29
C GLU A 165 -7.30 -39.80 -9.29
N LEU A 166 -8.50 -40.07 -8.76
CA LEU A 166 -8.93 -41.28 -8.05
C LEU A 166 -8.42 -41.48 -6.61
N LEU A 167 -9.26 -41.07 -5.64
CA LEU A 167 -9.99 -41.94 -4.70
C LEU A 167 -10.96 -41.12 -3.84
#